data_AF-A0A9P3G5P3-F1
#
_entry.id   AF-A0A9P3G5P3-F1
#
_cell.length_a   1.000
_cell.length_b   1.000
_cell.length_c   1.000
_cell.angle_alpha   90.00
_cell.angle_beta   90.00
_cell.angle_gamma   90.00
#
_symmetry.space_group_name_H-M   'P 1'
#
loop_
_entity.id
_entity.type
_entity.pdbx_description
1 polymer ?
#
loop_
_entity_poly.entity_id
_entity_poly.type
_entity_poly.pdbx_seq_one_letter_code
_entity_poly.pdbx_strand_id
1 'polypeptide(L)'
;MKQSPRLPVHRRSSASPRRLRSRAGSLQQSLTLRRVLLGAGLVAALVYLCVAGVKRWKKREFERNKPPLYEKYHHAELALPQHDTSDPFAGGKKYLWVNNHVSGLGWGNYLEDLIMNAQVAYSSGRSFVFDNFTWNRDNSEYSGWDSKLIPSQIPLSALISGPLLGGAFVQGDRTPLAVHQKYFEKICPNPTIVKTEDVRPYMGPEHPTALKILQTWTEYLKGIDDPCVEVARDSERIFSFYIYGEKWRLLPVWPVLSASPVLRLLGWAPLVHAAFAANRALFAPVPPLEPYAPPPALAPLRDPYVPLPGLLVLHVRRGDYEDHCAHLARWGASFNAFNAFDALPDAWETPADAGGGEVGEESMRLYMRRCLPSIPDIVRKVAAVRAAHEGIRDVYVMTNAKAAWADALKAALRGTGGLDRVATSRDLVLDREQKYVAQAVDMLIGQRAQVLIGNGFSSLTSDIVMMRMARKLPPQTNRFW
;
A
#
# COMPACT_ATOMS: atom_id res chain seq x y z
N MET A 1 -72.00 -46.44 -2.73
CA MET A 1 -73.15 -46.75 -3.62
C MET A 1 -73.00 -45.88 -4.87
N LYS A 2 -73.27 -46.27 -6.11
CA LYS A 2 -73.75 -47.52 -6.74
C LYS A 2 -73.58 -47.24 -8.25
N GLN A 3 -72.89 -48.12 -8.99
CA GLN A 3 -73.46 -49.16 -9.86
C GLN A 3 -73.95 -48.67 -11.24
N SER A 4 -73.30 -49.22 -12.29
CA SER A 4 -73.85 -50.15 -13.32
C SER A 4 -75.25 -49.89 -13.91
N PRO A 5 -75.56 -50.27 -15.18
CA PRO A 5 -75.41 -51.66 -15.66
C PRO A 5 -75.26 -52.00 -17.19
N ARG A 6 -74.82 -53.26 -17.42
CA ARG A 6 -75.18 -54.36 -18.39
C ARG A 6 -75.16 -54.10 -19.93
N LEU A 7 -74.33 -54.79 -20.75
CA LEU A 7 -74.35 -56.19 -21.33
C LEU A 7 -75.47 -56.42 -22.38
N PRO A 8 -75.35 -57.26 -23.46
CA PRO A 8 -74.72 -58.61 -23.54
C PRO A 8 -73.97 -59.01 -24.88
N VAL A 9 -72.96 -59.91 -24.91
CA VAL A 9 -72.87 -61.38 -25.17
C VAL A 9 -73.13 -61.90 -26.63
N HIS A 10 -72.11 -62.42 -27.35
CA HIS A 10 -71.87 -63.86 -27.70
C HIS A 10 -70.82 -64.14 -28.83
N ARG A 11 -69.84 -65.02 -28.53
CA ARG A 11 -69.31 -66.24 -29.26
C ARG A 11 -69.13 -66.20 -30.80
N ARG A 12 -68.11 -66.82 -31.44
CA ARG A 12 -67.35 -68.08 -31.18
C ARG A 12 -66.09 -68.16 -32.08
N SER A 13 -65.22 -69.13 -31.79
CA SER A 13 -63.84 -69.35 -32.25
C SER A 13 -63.68 -70.28 -33.47
N SER A 14 -62.55 -70.17 -34.19
CA SER A 14 -61.76 -71.30 -34.74
C SER A 14 -60.37 -70.82 -35.23
N ALA A 15 -59.49 -71.75 -35.57
CA ALA A 15 -58.06 -71.79 -35.25
C ALA A 15 -57.06 -71.44 -36.40
N SER A 16 -55.85 -70.99 -35.98
CA SER A 16 -54.48 -71.12 -36.55
C SER A 16 -54.18 -70.68 -38.02
N PRO A 17 -52.93 -70.35 -38.44
CA PRO A 17 -51.64 -70.57 -37.77
C PRO A 17 -50.63 -69.42 -37.72
N ARG A 18 -49.75 -69.56 -36.72
CA ARG A 18 -48.47 -68.87 -36.51
C ARG A 18 -47.53 -69.02 -37.72
N ARG A 19 -46.80 -67.94 -38.06
CA ARG A 19 -45.49 -68.01 -38.72
C ARG A 19 -44.45 -67.23 -37.94
N LEU A 20 -43.33 -67.91 -37.70
CA LEU A 20 -42.07 -67.39 -37.20
C LEU A 20 -41.56 -66.26 -38.10
N ARG A 21 -41.10 -65.14 -37.51
CA ARG A 21 -40.01 -64.32 -38.06
C ARG A 21 -39.42 -63.38 -37.00
N SER A 22 -38.09 -63.24 -37.09
CA SER A 22 -37.18 -62.24 -36.49
C SER A 22 -36.92 -62.25 -34.97
N ARG A 23 -36.17 -63.25 -34.47
CA ARG A 23 -35.31 -63.08 -33.28
C ARG A 23 -33.91 -62.51 -33.62
N ALA A 24 -33.49 -62.50 -34.88
CA ALA A 24 -32.14 -62.06 -35.28
C ALA A 24 -31.94 -60.52 -35.32
N GLY A 25 -32.97 -59.74 -35.72
CA GLY A 25 -32.87 -58.27 -35.78
C GLY A 25 -32.80 -57.56 -34.42
N SER A 26 -33.39 -58.18 -33.38
CA SER A 26 -33.41 -57.67 -32.00
C SER A 26 -32.03 -57.75 -31.32
N LEU A 27 -31.25 -58.80 -31.60
CA LEU A 27 -29.91 -58.99 -31.04
C LEU A 27 -28.89 -58.01 -31.66
N GLN A 28 -28.95 -57.78 -32.98
CA GLN A 28 -28.07 -56.83 -33.66
C GLN A 28 -28.31 -55.38 -33.21
N GLN A 29 -29.57 -54.95 -33.07
CA GLN A 29 -29.91 -53.62 -32.52
C GLN A 29 -29.47 -53.44 -31.07
N SER A 30 -29.55 -54.49 -30.24
CA SER A 30 -29.08 -54.42 -28.85
C SER A 30 -27.57 -54.27 -28.74
N LEU A 31 -26.81 -54.86 -29.66
CA LEU A 31 -25.35 -54.80 -29.71
C LEU A 31 -24.84 -53.44 -30.21
N THR A 32 -25.50 -52.84 -31.21
CA THR A 32 -25.21 -51.46 -31.65
C THR A 32 -25.56 -50.45 -30.57
N LEU A 33 -26.70 -50.59 -29.89
CA LEU A 33 -27.08 -49.70 -28.80
C LEU A 33 -26.09 -49.79 -27.62
N ARG A 34 -25.65 -51.00 -27.24
CA ARG A 34 -24.60 -51.18 -26.21
C ARG A 34 -23.27 -50.55 -26.60
N ARG A 35 -22.84 -50.68 -27.86
CA ARG A 35 -21.60 -50.05 -28.35
C ARG A 35 -21.70 -48.52 -28.35
N VAL A 36 -22.85 -47.97 -28.73
CA VAL A 36 -23.12 -46.52 -28.69
C VAL A 36 -23.14 -46.01 -27.25
N LEU A 37 -23.79 -46.72 -26.32
CA LEU A 37 -23.83 -46.35 -24.90
C LEU A 37 -22.45 -46.45 -24.23
N LEU A 38 -21.66 -47.47 -24.56
CA LEU A 38 -20.27 -47.59 -24.07
C LEU A 38 -19.37 -46.50 -24.64
N GLY A 39 -19.51 -46.19 -25.94
CA GLY A 39 -18.77 -45.08 -26.58
C GLY A 39 -19.14 -43.73 -25.98
N ALA A 40 -20.44 -43.47 -25.77
CA ALA A 40 -20.92 -42.25 -25.12
C ALA A 40 -20.46 -42.17 -23.65
N GLY A 41 -20.45 -43.29 -22.93
CA GLY A 41 -19.92 -43.38 -21.57
C GLY A 41 -18.42 -43.09 -21.50
N LEU A 42 -17.64 -43.59 -22.46
CA LEU A 42 -16.20 -43.34 -22.55
C LEU A 42 -15.90 -41.87 -22.89
N VAL A 43 -16.64 -41.29 -23.84
CA VAL A 43 -16.54 -39.85 -24.18
C VAL A 43 -16.92 -38.99 -22.97
N ALA A 44 -18.02 -39.31 -22.27
CA ALA A 44 -18.43 -38.59 -21.07
C ALA A 44 -17.37 -38.68 -19.95
N ALA A 45 -16.77 -39.86 -19.75
CA ALA A 45 -15.69 -40.06 -18.79
C ALA A 45 -14.44 -39.25 -19.16
N LEU A 46 -14.04 -39.22 -20.43
CA LEU A 46 -12.91 -38.41 -20.91
C LEU A 46 -13.17 -36.92 -20.74
N VAL A 47 -14.37 -36.43 -21.09
CA VAL A 47 -14.77 -35.03 -20.88
C VAL A 47 -14.74 -34.69 -19.39
N TYR A 48 -15.28 -35.56 -18.53
CA TYR A 48 -15.23 -35.37 -17.08
C TYR A 48 -13.80 -35.29 -16.55
N LEU A 49 -12.92 -36.21 -16.97
CA LEU A 49 -11.52 -36.21 -16.58
C LEU A 49 -10.77 -34.97 -17.07
N CYS A 50 -11.03 -34.51 -18.29
CA CYS A 50 -10.49 -33.25 -18.82
C CYS A 50 -10.97 -32.05 -18.01
N VAL A 51 -12.28 -31.92 -17.74
CA VAL A 51 -12.85 -30.82 -16.94
C VAL A 51 -12.31 -30.85 -15.51
N ALA A 52 -12.24 -32.03 -14.87
CA ALA A 52 -11.69 -32.20 -13.55
C ALA A 52 -10.19 -31.88 -13.52
N GLY A 53 -9.45 -32.28 -14.55
CA GLY A 53 -8.03 -31.95 -14.75
C GLY A 53 -7.81 -30.44 -14.88
N VAL A 54 -8.57 -29.76 -15.73
CA VAL A 54 -8.54 -28.29 -15.87
C VAL A 54 -8.90 -27.60 -14.56
N LYS A 55 -9.94 -28.07 -13.85
CA LYS A 55 -10.31 -27.51 -12.53
C LYS A 55 -9.20 -27.68 -11.51
N ARG A 56 -8.56 -28.86 -11.43
CA ARG A 56 -7.42 -29.10 -10.52
C ARG A 56 -6.21 -28.25 -10.89
N TRP A 57 -5.91 -28.13 -12.18
CA TRP A 57 -4.81 -27.29 -12.67
C TRP A 57 -5.05 -25.82 -12.33
N LYS A 58 -6.23 -25.28 -12.65
CA LYS A 58 -6.62 -23.91 -12.27
C LYS A 58 -6.56 -23.67 -10.77
N LYS A 59 -7.01 -24.63 -9.95
CA LYS A 59 -6.89 -24.54 -8.48
C LYS A 59 -5.43 -24.49 -8.03
N ARG A 60 -4.56 -25.37 -8.54
CA ARG A 60 -3.13 -25.37 -8.20
C ARG A 60 -2.43 -24.09 -8.65
N GLU A 61 -2.77 -23.60 -9.83
CA GLU A 61 -2.23 -22.34 -10.33
C GLU A 61 -2.70 -21.15 -9.50
N PHE A 62 -3.97 -21.11 -9.11
CA PHE A 62 -4.50 -20.11 -8.19
C PHE A 62 -3.78 -20.14 -6.84
N GLU A 63 -3.60 -21.31 -6.23
CA GLU A 63 -2.87 -21.47 -4.96
C GLU A 63 -1.40 -21.04 -5.09
N ARG A 64 -0.73 -21.39 -6.19
CA ARG A 64 0.66 -20.98 -6.46
C ARG A 64 0.79 -19.47 -6.65
N ASN A 65 -0.26 -18.83 -7.18
CA ASN A 65 -0.28 -17.41 -7.51
C ASN A 65 -0.85 -16.53 -6.40
N LYS A 66 -1.15 -17.10 -5.21
CA LYS A 66 -1.57 -16.31 -4.05
C LYS A 66 -0.49 -15.29 -3.67
N PRO A 67 -0.87 -14.10 -3.18
CA PRO A 67 0.07 -13.19 -2.55
C PRO A 67 0.86 -13.89 -1.42
N PRO A 68 2.09 -13.44 -1.12
CA PRO A 68 2.84 -13.92 0.05
C PRO A 68 2.22 -13.36 1.34
N LEU A 69 2.36 -14.11 2.44
CA LEU A 69 1.90 -13.69 3.77
C LEU A 69 3.06 -13.23 4.67
N TYR A 70 4.30 -13.22 4.14
CA TYR A 70 5.48 -12.67 4.81
C TYR A 70 5.78 -13.29 6.17
N GLU A 71 5.59 -14.60 6.32
CA GLU A 71 5.72 -15.33 7.59
C GLU A 71 7.09 -15.14 8.22
N LYS A 72 8.16 -15.09 7.41
CA LYS A 72 9.52 -14.83 7.88
C LYS A 72 9.66 -13.45 8.55
N TYR A 73 9.03 -12.43 7.97
CA TYR A 73 9.07 -11.06 8.50
C TYR A 73 8.24 -10.96 9.78
N HIS A 74 7.05 -11.57 9.79
CA HIS A 74 6.22 -11.65 10.98
C HIS A 74 6.93 -12.36 12.14
N HIS A 75 7.57 -13.51 11.88
CA HIS A 75 8.32 -14.22 12.91
C HIS A 75 9.52 -13.40 13.42
N ALA A 76 10.19 -12.64 12.56
CA ALA A 76 11.28 -11.76 12.97
C ALA A 76 10.79 -10.63 13.89
N GLU A 77 9.62 -10.04 13.61
CA GLU A 77 8.99 -9.04 14.49
C GLU A 77 8.59 -9.64 15.84
N LEU A 78 8.05 -10.86 15.87
CA LEU A 78 7.71 -11.54 17.12
C LEU A 78 8.95 -11.88 17.96
N ALA A 79 10.09 -12.14 17.31
CA ALA A 79 11.35 -12.53 17.94
C ALA A 79 12.29 -11.35 18.26
N LEU A 80 11.80 -10.10 18.28
CA LEU A 80 12.62 -8.95 18.64
C LEU A 80 13.21 -9.11 20.06
N PRO A 81 14.49 -8.76 20.29
CA PRO A 81 15.16 -9.01 21.58
C PRO A 81 14.45 -8.39 22.78
N GLN A 82 13.83 -7.23 22.63
CA GLN A 82 13.09 -6.55 23.69
C GLN A 82 11.78 -7.28 24.10
N HIS A 83 11.37 -8.31 23.36
CA HIS A 83 10.25 -9.19 23.74
C HIS A 83 10.67 -10.31 24.71
N ASP A 84 11.98 -10.53 24.89
CA ASP A 84 12.54 -11.54 25.79
C ASP A 84 13.11 -10.87 27.05
N THR A 85 12.23 -10.40 27.92
CA THR A 85 12.57 -9.82 29.23
C THR A 85 11.74 -10.44 30.33
N SER A 86 12.37 -10.69 31.48
CA SER A 86 11.69 -11.20 32.68
C SER A 86 10.82 -10.15 33.38
N ASP A 87 11.18 -8.87 33.21
CA ASP A 87 10.41 -7.73 33.71
C ASP A 87 10.16 -6.73 32.55
N PRO A 88 8.94 -6.72 31.97
CA PRO A 88 8.60 -5.83 30.87
C PRO A 88 8.49 -4.36 31.30
N PHE A 89 8.37 -4.07 32.60
CA PHE A 89 8.18 -2.72 33.14
C PHE A 89 9.43 -2.17 33.83
N ALA A 90 10.52 -2.95 33.85
CA ALA A 90 11.80 -2.56 34.42
C ALA A 90 12.25 -1.16 33.97
N GLY A 91 12.70 -0.35 34.92
CA GLY A 91 13.13 1.02 34.66
C GLY A 91 11.99 1.99 34.34
N GLY A 92 10.74 1.63 34.69
CA GLY A 92 9.57 2.48 34.46
C GLY A 92 9.08 2.49 33.02
N LYS A 93 9.37 1.44 32.25
CA LYS A 93 8.92 1.31 30.85
C LYS A 93 7.40 1.33 30.79
N LYS A 94 6.88 2.20 29.92
CA LYS A 94 5.46 2.32 29.60
C LYS A 94 5.26 2.10 28.11
N TYR A 95 4.06 1.71 27.70
CA TYR A 95 3.68 1.32 26.35
C TYR A 95 2.45 2.12 25.90
N LEU A 96 2.39 2.39 24.59
CA LEU A 96 1.23 3.00 23.94
C LEU A 96 0.86 2.22 22.68
N TRP A 97 -0.32 1.60 22.72
CA TRP A 97 -0.95 0.97 21.58
C TRP A 97 -2.01 1.90 20.99
N VAL A 98 -1.87 2.29 19.72
CA VAL A 98 -2.85 3.17 19.05
C VAL A 98 -3.77 2.32 18.17
N ASN A 99 -4.86 1.77 18.72
CA ASN A 99 -5.71 0.79 18.00
C ASN A 99 -6.59 1.42 16.92
N ASN A 100 -6.82 2.73 16.97
CA ASN A 100 -7.60 3.46 15.96
C ASN A 100 -6.76 3.92 14.76
N HIS A 101 -5.50 3.48 14.63
CA HIS A 101 -4.66 3.81 13.47
C HIS A 101 -5.36 3.42 12.15
N VAL A 102 -4.93 4.02 11.05
CA VAL A 102 -5.58 3.85 9.75
C VAL A 102 -5.52 2.40 9.22
N SER A 103 -6.61 1.94 8.60
CA SER A 103 -6.68 0.66 7.89
C SER A 103 -7.51 0.79 6.61
N GLY A 104 -7.32 -0.13 5.65
CA GLY A 104 -8.08 -0.14 4.40
C GLY A 104 -7.75 1.01 3.43
N LEU A 105 -6.69 1.77 3.70
CA LEU A 105 -6.16 2.82 2.83
C LEU A 105 -4.77 2.46 2.32
N GLY A 106 -4.37 3.11 1.22
CA GLY A 106 -3.06 2.89 0.61
C GLY A 106 -1.89 3.28 1.53
N TRP A 107 -0.72 2.71 1.23
CA TRP A 107 0.51 2.83 2.01
C TRP A 107 0.88 4.26 2.42
N GLY A 108 0.72 5.26 1.54
CA GLY A 108 1.07 6.64 1.88
C GLY A 108 0.29 7.20 3.08
N ASN A 109 -1.04 6.98 3.09
CA ASN A 109 -1.88 7.38 4.23
C ASN A 109 -1.49 6.61 5.50
N TYR A 110 -1.10 5.34 5.35
CA TYR A 110 -0.67 4.51 6.48
C TYR A 110 0.66 4.98 7.07
N LEU A 111 1.64 5.31 6.23
CA LEU A 111 2.95 5.76 6.69
C LEU A 111 2.87 7.12 7.40
N GLU A 112 2.09 8.08 6.87
CA GLU A 112 1.84 9.36 7.54
C GLU A 112 1.26 9.17 8.95
N ASP A 113 0.20 8.35 9.08
CA ASP A 113 -0.45 8.07 10.36
C ASP A 113 0.47 7.31 11.33
N LEU A 114 1.21 6.31 10.83
CA LEU A 114 2.18 5.54 11.62
C LEU A 114 3.26 6.45 12.23
N ILE A 115 3.85 7.35 11.44
CA ILE A 115 4.89 8.27 11.90
C ILE A 115 4.33 9.22 12.96
N MET A 116 3.14 9.77 12.74
CA MET A 116 2.51 10.69 13.69
C MET A 116 2.12 10.01 15.01
N ASN A 117 1.60 8.77 14.96
CA ASN A 117 1.30 7.97 16.15
C ASN A 117 2.58 7.56 16.91
N ALA A 118 3.62 7.17 16.20
CA ALA A 118 4.93 6.90 16.81
C ALA A 118 5.54 8.15 17.46
N GLN A 119 5.32 9.33 16.88
CA GLN A 119 5.76 10.60 17.48
C GLN A 119 5.05 10.90 18.80
N VAL A 120 3.76 10.55 18.94
CA VAL A 120 3.01 10.68 20.21
C VAL A 120 3.58 9.74 21.27
N ALA A 121 3.84 8.47 20.92
CA ALA A 121 4.48 7.53 21.84
C ALA A 121 5.86 8.01 22.30
N TYR A 122 6.71 8.42 21.34
CA TYR A 122 8.04 8.96 21.62
C TYR A 122 7.99 10.18 22.56
N SER A 123 7.12 11.16 22.25
CA SER A 123 7.02 12.42 23.02
C SER A 123 6.48 12.21 24.44
N SER A 124 5.64 11.18 24.63
CA SER A 124 5.10 10.79 25.94
C SER A 124 6.04 9.89 26.75
N GLY A 125 7.20 9.50 26.20
CA GLY A 125 8.15 8.60 26.87
C GLY A 125 7.67 7.15 26.93
N ARG A 126 6.75 6.77 26.05
CA ARG A 126 6.19 5.42 25.96
C ARG A 126 6.81 4.67 24.78
N SER A 127 7.06 3.38 24.95
CA SER A 127 7.31 2.45 23.86
C SER A 127 6.14 2.53 22.89
N PHE A 128 6.43 2.79 21.63
CA PHE A 128 5.45 2.63 20.57
C PHE A 128 5.11 1.14 20.43
N VAL A 129 3.84 0.80 20.27
CA VAL A 129 3.43 -0.55 19.94
C VAL A 129 2.94 -0.57 18.50
N PHE A 130 3.68 -1.30 17.66
CA PHE A 130 3.41 -1.38 16.22
C PHE A 130 2.68 -2.68 15.87
N ASP A 131 2.03 -2.68 14.71
CA ASP A 131 1.35 -3.82 14.12
C ASP A 131 1.58 -3.87 12.60
N ASN A 132 0.78 -4.65 11.88
CA ASN A 132 0.93 -4.82 10.44
C ASN A 132 0.35 -3.64 9.65
N PHE A 133 0.92 -3.36 8.48
CA PHE A 133 0.21 -2.59 7.45
C PHE A 133 -1.05 -3.36 7.03
N THR A 134 -2.22 -2.83 7.37
CA THR A 134 -3.48 -3.59 7.37
C THR A 134 -4.53 -3.03 6.42
N TRP A 135 -4.95 -3.85 5.45
CA TRP A 135 -6.11 -3.61 4.58
C TRP A 135 -7.42 -4.03 5.23
N ASN A 136 -7.44 -5.19 5.90
CA ASN A 136 -8.62 -5.73 6.56
C ASN A 136 -8.29 -6.28 7.96
N ARG A 137 -9.13 -5.95 8.94
CA ARG A 137 -8.97 -6.28 10.36
C ARG A 137 -9.81 -7.48 10.82
N ASP A 138 -10.47 -8.18 9.91
CA ASP A 138 -11.28 -9.38 10.21
C ASP A 138 -10.44 -10.67 10.33
N ASN A 139 -9.11 -10.57 10.30
CA ASN A 139 -8.15 -11.68 10.30
C ASN A 139 -8.19 -12.57 9.04
N SER A 140 -8.84 -12.13 7.96
CA SER A 140 -8.65 -12.75 6.64
C SER A 140 -7.18 -12.64 6.21
N GLU A 141 -6.63 -13.71 5.62
CA GLU A 141 -5.26 -13.69 5.07
C GLU A 141 -5.14 -12.76 3.85
N TYR A 142 -6.23 -12.62 3.10
CA TYR A 142 -6.25 -11.92 1.83
C TYR A 142 -7.44 -10.98 1.70
N SER A 143 -7.21 -9.86 1.03
CA SER A 143 -8.21 -8.85 0.68
C SER A 143 -8.33 -8.72 -0.84
N GLY A 144 -9.47 -8.19 -1.29
CA GLY A 144 -9.71 -7.86 -2.69
C GLY A 144 -9.39 -6.40 -2.97
N TRP A 145 -8.60 -6.13 -4.01
CA TRP A 145 -8.33 -4.77 -4.51
C TRP A 145 -8.27 -4.78 -6.04
N ASP A 146 -9.07 -3.96 -6.72
CA ASP A 146 -9.12 -3.87 -8.19
C ASP A 146 -9.26 -5.27 -8.86
N SER A 147 -10.20 -6.07 -8.35
CA SER A 147 -10.43 -7.47 -8.77
C SER A 147 -9.23 -8.42 -8.61
N LYS A 148 -8.20 -8.03 -7.86
CA LYS A 148 -7.01 -8.84 -7.56
C LYS A 148 -6.94 -9.16 -6.08
N LEU A 149 -6.34 -10.30 -5.77
CA LEU A 149 -6.03 -10.71 -4.41
C LEU A 149 -4.76 -10.00 -3.95
N ILE A 150 -4.79 -9.41 -2.76
CA ILE A 150 -3.65 -8.82 -2.05
C ILE A 150 -3.54 -9.42 -0.65
N PRO A 151 -2.37 -9.40 0.01
CA PRO A 151 -2.28 -9.75 1.42
C PRO A 151 -3.14 -8.76 2.22
N SER A 152 -3.95 -9.26 3.16
CA SER A 152 -4.71 -8.38 4.05
C SER A 152 -3.81 -7.62 5.01
N GLN A 153 -2.66 -8.21 5.35
CA GLN A 153 -1.71 -7.67 6.30
C GLN A 153 -0.29 -7.89 5.76
N ILE A 154 0.55 -6.88 5.90
CA ILE A 154 1.98 -6.95 5.57
C ILE A 154 2.75 -6.52 6.83
N PRO A 155 3.61 -7.39 7.40
CA PRO A 155 4.51 -7.01 8.48
C PRO A 155 5.32 -5.78 8.09
N LEU A 156 5.40 -4.78 8.98
CA LEU A 156 6.04 -3.52 8.65
C LEU A 156 7.52 -3.67 8.33
N SER A 157 8.19 -4.70 8.87
CA SER A 157 9.59 -5.03 8.57
C SER A 157 9.82 -5.49 7.13
N ALA A 158 8.76 -5.76 6.35
CA ALA A 158 8.85 -5.95 4.91
C ALA A 158 8.86 -4.62 4.12
N LEU A 159 8.45 -3.51 4.74
CA LEU A 159 8.31 -2.18 4.13
C LEU A 159 9.37 -1.20 4.66
N ILE A 160 9.49 -1.05 5.98
CA ILE A 160 10.33 -0.07 6.65
C ILE A 160 11.32 -0.71 7.64
N SER A 161 12.22 0.10 8.17
CA SER A 161 13.17 -0.25 9.23
C SER A 161 13.39 0.96 10.16
N GLY A 162 14.08 0.73 11.28
CA GLY A 162 14.39 1.77 12.26
C GLY A 162 13.58 1.66 13.55
N PRO A 163 13.57 2.72 14.39
CA PRO A 163 13.03 2.65 15.75
C PRO A 163 11.54 2.34 15.84
N LEU A 164 10.75 2.66 14.81
CA LEU A 164 9.32 2.37 14.76
C LEU A 164 9.03 0.85 14.85
N LEU A 165 10.01 0.01 14.47
CA LEU A 165 9.92 -1.45 14.50
C LEU A 165 10.88 -2.09 15.49
N GLY A 166 11.24 -1.35 16.54
CA GLY A 166 12.09 -1.86 17.61
C GLY A 166 13.58 -1.77 17.32
N GLY A 167 13.98 -1.04 16.27
CA GLY A 167 15.38 -0.66 16.07
C GLY A 167 15.87 0.31 17.15
N ALA A 168 17.18 0.36 17.37
CA ALA A 168 17.77 1.27 18.36
C ALA A 168 17.60 2.75 17.95
N PHE A 169 17.38 3.60 18.95
CA PHE A 169 17.52 5.05 18.82
C PHE A 169 19.01 5.46 18.76
N VAL A 170 19.28 6.77 18.68
CA VAL A 170 20.64 7.28 18.78
C VAL A 170 21.27 6.95 20.15
N GLN A 171 22.59 6.78 20.19
CA GLN A 171 23.30 6.49 21.44
C GLN A 171 22.97 7.53 22.52
N GLY A 172 22.61 7.06 23.71
CA GLY A 172 22.24 7.89 24.85
C GLY A 172 20.74 8.20 24.95
N ASP A 173 19.95 7.92 23.91
CA ASP A 173 18.49 7.98 24.00
C ASP A 173 18.00 6.79 24.85
N ARG A 174 17.22 7.10 25.90
CA ARG A 174 16.69 6.13 26.87
C ARG A 174 15.23 5.75 26.57
N THR A 175 14.68 6.22 25.45
CA THR A 175 13.30 5.92 25.07
C THR A 175 13.14 4.41 24.87
N PRO A 176 12.09 3.79 25.44
CA PRO A 176 11.83 2.37 25.24
C PRO A 176 11.68 2.01 23.75
N LEU A 177 12.30 0.91 23.33
CA LEU A 177 12.22 0.41 21.95
C LEU A 177 10.81 -0.07 21.64
N ALA A 178 10.34 0.18 20.42
CA ALA A 178 9.02 -0.26 20.00
C ALA A 178 8.86 -1.78 20.06
N VAL A 179 7.64 -2.24 20.35
CA VAL A 179 7.31 -3.65 20.50
C VAL A 179 6.12 -4.03 19.61
N HIS A 180 6.03 -5.30 19.24
CA HIS A 180 4.93 -5.81 18.43
C HIS A 180 3.64 -5.95 19.26
N GLN A 181 2.47 -5.74 18.64
CA GLN A 181 1.13 -5.95 19.22
C GLN A 181 1.05 -7.15 20.16
N LYS A 182 1.40 -8.33 19.64
CA LYS A 182 1.24 -9.61 20.34
C LYS A 182 2.05 -9.67 21.63
N TYR A 183 3.18 -8.97 21.69
CA TYR A 183 3.94 -8.86 22.92
C TYR A 183 3.23 -7.94 23.91
N PHE A 184 2.75 -6.78 23.46
CA PHE A 184 1.94 -5.87 24.29
C PHE A 184 0.70 -6.56 24.86
N GLU A 185 -0.10 -7.25 24.04
CA GLU A 185 -1.28 -8.01 24.49
C GLU A 185 -0.95 -9.05 25.58
N LYS A 186 0.24 -9.65 25.52
CA LYS A 186 0.72 -10.62 26.52
C LYS A 186 1.06 -9.95 27.84
N ILE A 187 1.75 -8.81 27.82
CA ILE A 187 2.24 -8.13 29.05
C ILE A 187 1.21 -7.16 29.64
N CYS A 188 0.25 -6.71 28.84
CA CYS A 188 -0.79 -5.74 29.17
C CYS A 188 -2.18 -6.34 28.87
N PRO A 189 -2.65 -7.36 29.62
CA PRO A 189 -3.94 -7.99 29.35
C PRO A 189 -5.15 -7.09 29.66
N ASN A 190 -4.97 -6.05 30.48
CA ASN A 190 -6.01 -5.11 30.88
C ASN A 190 -5.46 -3.67 30.81
N PRO A 191 -5.18 -3.13 29.62
CA PRO A 191 -4.64 -1.78 29.50
C PRO A 191 -5.68 -0.72 29.88
N THR A 192 -5.23 0.44 30.33
CA THR A 192 -6.08 1.63 30.39
C THR A 192 -6.50 2.02 28.98
N ILE A 193 -7.81 1.96 28.71
CA ILE A 193 -8.40 2.35 27.43
C ILE A 193 -8.69 3.85 27.43
N VAL A 194 -8.12 4.58 26.48
CA VAL A 194 -8.34 6.01 26.29
C VAL A 194 -9.09 6.23 24.98
N LYS A 195 -10.20 6.97 25.04
CA LYS A 195 -10.90 7.41 23.83
C LYS A 195 -10.38 8.77 23.39
N THR A 196 -10.21 9.00 22.09
CA THR A 196 -9.78 10.30 21.57
C THR A 196 -10.75 11.42 21.95
N GLU A 197 -12.04 11.10 22.06
CA GLU A 197 -13.09 12.01 22.47
C GLU A 197 -12.91 12.52 23.91
N ASP A 198 -12.25 11.75 24.78
CA ASP A 198 -11.95 12.15 26.16
C ASP A 198 -10.78 13.15 26.21
N VAL A 199 -9.89 13.13 25.22
CA VAL A 199 -8.71 14.01 25.14
C VAL A 199 -9.04 15.30 24.39
N ARG A 200 -9.98 15.25 23.44
CA ARG A 200 -10.38 16.36 22.57
C ARG A 200 -10.72 17.66 23.34
N PRO A 201 -11.45 17.67 24.48
CA PRO A 201 -11.75 18.88 25.23
C PRO A 201 -10.51 19.69 25.67
N TYR A 202 -9.35 19.03 25.84
CA TYR A 202 -8.09 19.68 26.23
C TYR A 202 -7.31 20.31 25.07
N MET A 203 -7.78 20.14 23.83
CA MET A 203 -7.11 20.67 22.63
C MET A 203 -7.52 22.11 22.31
N GLY A 204 -8.62 22.58 22.88
CA GLY A 204 -9.14 23.95 22.69
C GLY A 204 -9.99 24.08 21.43
N PRO A 205 -9.71 25.05 20.54
CA PRO A 205 -10.59 25.43 19.42
C PRO A 205 -10.92 24.28 18.45
N GLU A 206 -11.97 24.47 17.65
CA GLU A 206 -12.63 23.45 16.81
C GLU A 206 -11.69 22.79 15.74
N HIS A 207 -10.52 23.38 15.49
CA HIS A 207 -9.53 22.88 14.53
C HIS A 207 -8.09 23.06 15.06
N PRO A 208 -7.64 22.23 16.03
CA PRO A 208 -6.30 22.36 16.58
C PRO A 208 -5.24 22.02 15.52
N THR A 209 -4.06 22.64 15.65
CA THR A 209 -2.88 22.28 14.86
C THR A 209 -2.35 20.91 15.30
N ALA A 210 -1.64 20.21 14.42
CA ALA A 210 -0.98 18.94 14.74
C ALA A 210 0.01 19.08 15.89
N LEU A 211 0.68 20.23 16.02
CA LEU A 211 1.53 20.52 17.17
C LEU A 211 0.73 20.55 18.48
N LYS A 212 -0.43 21.23 18.49
CA LYS A 212 -1.29 21.27 19.67
C LYS A 212 -1.85 19.90 20.02
N ILE A 213 -2.29 19.12 19.02
CA ILE A 213 -2.73 17.73 19.20
C ILE A 213 -1.61 16.89 19.84
N LEU A 214 -0.39 16.94 19.29
CA LEU A 214 0.77 16.23 19.81
C LEU A 214 1.08 16.61 21.27
N GLN A 215 1.08 17.91 21.59
CA GLN A 215 1.34 18.41 22.94
C GLN A 215 0.27 17.95 23.93
N THR A 216 -1.01 18.13 23.60
CA THR A 216 -2.12 17.72 24.47
C THR A 216 -2.11 16.22 24.72
N TRP A 217 -1.92 15.39 23.68
CA TRP A 217 -1.79 13.94 23.87
C TRP A 217 -0.57 13.55 24.70
N THR A 218 0.56 14.22 24.48
CA THR A 218 1.78 13.99 25.25
C THR A 218 1.57 14.27 26.73
N GLU A 219 0.96 15.41 27.06
CA GLU A 219 0.66 15.81 28.45
C GLU A 219 -0.35 14.85 29.09
N TYR A 220 -1.43 14.53 28.38
CA TYR A 220 -2.46 13.60 28.84
C TYR A 220 -1.86 12.22 29.17
N LEU A 221 -1.07 11.66 28.26
CA LEU A 221 -0.45 10.33 28.44
C LEU A 221 0.61 10.29 29.55
N LYS A 222 1.28 11.42 29.82
CA LYS A 222 2.23 11.55 30.93
C LYS A 222 1.52 11.56 32.29
N GLY A 223 0.27 12.02 32.34
CA GLY A 223 -0.56 11.99 33.54
C GLY A 223 -1.12 10.60 33.88
N ILE A 224 -0.98 9.61 32.98
CA ILE A 224 -1.43 8.23 33.23
C ILE A 224 -0.30 7.43 33.87
N ASP A 225 -0.52 6.97 35.10
CA ASP A 225 0.44 6.13 35.82
C ASP A 225 0.54 4.73 35.22
N ASP A 226 -0.57 4.17 34.74
CA ASP A 226 -0.61 2.85 34.12
C ASP A 226 0.45 2.71 33.00
N PRO A 227 1.36 1.72 33.10
CA PRO A 227 2.33 1.47 32.05
C PRO A 227 1.69 0.99 30.76
N CYS A 228 0.47 0.47 30.79
CA CYS A 228 -0.24 -0.10 29.65
C CYS A 228 -1.38 0.84 29.21
N VAL A 229 -1.21 1.54 28.09
CA VAL A 229 -2.27 2.39 27.52
C VAL A 229 -2.60 1.95 26.11
N GLU A 230 -3.89 1.84 25.83
CA GLU A 230 -4.44 1.60 24.51
C GLU A 230 -5.40 2.74 24.13
N VAL A 231 -5.24 3.29 22.93
CA VAL A 231 -6.23 4.18 22.32
C VAL A 231 -7.32 3.33 21.69
N ALA A 232 -8.57 3.58 22.09
CA ALA A 232 -9.73 2.76 21.75
C ALA A 232 -9.92 2.64 20.23
N ARG A 233 -10.11 1.40 19.74
CA ARG A 233 -10.25 1.09 18.30
C ARG A 233 -11.41 1.83 17.62
N ASP A 234 -12.51 2.03 18.34
CA ASP A 234 -13.76 2.64 17.89
C ASP A 234 -13.82 4.16 18.08
N SER A 235 -12.71 4.78 18.50
CA SER A 235 -12.60 6.25 18.63
C SER A 235 -12.12 6.94 17.35
N GLU A 236 -12.37 8.25 17.26
CA GLU A 236 -11.75 9.12 16.25
C GLU A 236 -10.23 8.98 16.26
N ARG A 237 -9.58 9.06 15.09
CA ARG A 237 -8.12 9.07 15.00
C ARG A 237 -7.51 10.24 15.77
N ILE A 238 -6.35 10.01 16.41
CA ILE A 238 -5.55 11.06 17.09
C ILE A 238 -5.34 12.24 16.15
N PHE A 239 -4.87 11.97 14.93
CA PHE A 239 -4.76 12.93 13.85
C PHE A 239 -5.86 12.64 12.83
N SER A 240 -6.87 13.51 12.78
CA SER A 240 -7.96 13.38 11.81
C SER A 240 -7.43 13.37 10.37
N PHE A 241 -8.06 12.58 9.49
CA PHE A 241 -7.70 12.50 8.07
C PHE A 241 -7.58 13.87 7.40
N TYR A 242 -8.48 14.79 7.75
CA TYR A 242 -8.58 16.10 7.10
C TYR A 242 -7.37 16.99 7.38
N ILE A 243 -6.64 16.75 8.48
CA ILE A 243 -5.47 17.56 8.83
C ILE A 243 -4.38 17.50 7.75
N TYR A 244 -4.29 16.37 7.03
CA TYR A 244 -3.32 16.20 5.96
C TYR A 244 -3.64 17.03 4.72
N GLY A 245 -4.87 17.57 4.58
CA GLY A 245 -5.22 18.53 3.53
C GLY A 245 -5.11 20.00 3.95
N GLU A 246 -4.71 20.27 5.19
CA GLU A 246 -4.80 21.61 5.81
C GLU A 246 -3.41 22.06 6.27
N LYS A 247 -2.63 22.71 5.37
CA LYS A 247 -1.22 23.08 5.61
C LYS A 247 -1.01 23.85 6.92
N TRP A 248 -1.93 24.75 7.26
CA TRP A 248 -1.87 25.60 8.45
C TRP A 248 -2.07 24.81 9.75
N ARG A 249 -2.73 23.64 9.69
CA ARG A 249 -2.85 22.75 10.86
C ARG A 249 -1.70 21.79 10.97
N LEU A 250 -1.27 21.16 9.88
CA LEU A 250 -0.24 20.12 9.96
C LEU A 250 1.16 20.69 10.14
N LEU A 251 1.58 21.65 9.30
CA LEU A 251 2.97 22.11 9.25
C LEU A 251 3.54 22.71 10.55
N PRO A 252 2.76 23.29 11.48
CA PRO A 252 3.27 23.68 12.79
C PRO A 252 3.98 22.56 13.58
N VAL A 253 3.70 21.28 13.32
CA VAL A 253 4.40 20.16 13.98
C VAL A 253 5.81 19.92 13.42
N TRP A 254 6.12 20.47 12.25
CA TRP A 254 7.33 20.17 11.49
C TRP A 254 8.65 20.40 12.24
N PRO A 255 8.85 21.50 13.00
CA PRO A 255 10.08 21.70 13.75
C PRO A 255 10.38 20.58 14.75
N VAL A 256 9.33 20.02 15.36
CA VAL A 256 9.45 18.88 16.29
C VAL A 256 9.68 17.59 15.51
N LEU A 257 8.85 17.34 14.49
CA LEU A 257 8.87 16.09 13.74
C LEU A 257 10.18 15.89 12.95
N SER A 258 10.68 16.93 12.28
CA SER A 258 11.92 16.87 11.49
C SER A 258 13.18 16.66 12.34
N ALA A 259 13.14 17.07 13.62
CA ALA A 259 14.23 16.86 14.57
C ALA A 259 14.14 15.48 15.27
N SER A 260 12.95 14.88 15.31
CA SER A 260 12.69 13.64 16.03
C SER A 260 13.45 12.44 15.45
N PRO A 261 13.98 11.54 16.30
CA PRO A 261 14.58 10.30 15.81
C PRO A 261 13.55 9.37 15.16
N VAL A 262 12.25 9.51 15.45
CA VAL A 262 11.17 8.77 14.79
C VAL A 262 11.26 8.96 13.26
N LEU A 263 11.40 10.20 12.79
CA LEU A 263 11.52 10.49 11.36
C LEU A 263 12.97 10.38 10.87
N ARG A 264 13.95 10.85 11.67
CA ARG A 264 15.36 10.89 11.22
C ARG A 264 16.00 9.51 11.06
N LEU A 265 15.56 8.52 11.84
CA LEU A 265 16.06 7.14 11.80
C LEU A 265 15.12 6.20 11.04
N LEU A 266 14.02 6.71 10.47
CA LEU A 266 13.17 5.94 9.59
C LEU A 266 13.98 5.46 8.37
N GLY A 267 13.95 4.16 8.13
CA GLY A 267 14.59 3.54 6.98
C GLY A 267 13.64 2.64 6.20
N TRP A 268 14.14 2.10 5.09
CA TRP A 268 13.42 1.10 4.30
C TRP A 268 13.85 -0.31 4.68
N ALA A 269 12.97 -1.29 4.47
CA ALA A 269 13.28 -2.69 4.75
C ALA A 269 14.38 -3.24 3.83
N PRO A 270 15.14 -4.27 4.27
CA PRO A 270 16.09 -4.99 3.41
C PRO A 270 15.46 -5.50 2.11
N LEU A 271 14.18 -5.92 2.13
CA LEU A 271 13.43 -6.33 0.95
C LEU A 271 13.30 -5.21 -0.09
N VAL A 272 12.98 -4.00 0.36
CA VAL A 272 12.87 -2.80 -0.48
C VAL A 272 14.24 -2.41 -1.04
N HIS A 273 15.29 -2.46 -0.22
CA HIS A 273 16.65 -2.21 -0.67
C HIS A 273 17.15 -3.23 -1.70
N ALA A 274 16.81 -4.52 -1.53
CA ALA A 274 17.14 -5.56 -2.49
C ALA A 274 16.46 -5.32 -3.85
N ALA A 275 15.16 -5.00 -3.85
CA ALA A 275 14.42 -4.65 -5.06
C ALA A 275 15.01 -3.42 -5.77
N PHE A 276 15.33 -2.37 -5.00
CA PHE A 276 15.99 -1.17 -5.50
C PHE A 276 17.35 -1.49 -6.15
N ALA A 277 18.19 -2.29 -5.48
CA ALA A 277 19.52 -2.64 -5.96
C ALA A 277 19.46 -3.48 -7.25
N ALA A 278 18.57 -4.47 -7.29
CA ALA A 278 18.37 -5.32 -8.47
C ALA A 278 17.90 -4.53 -9.71
N ASN A 279 17.19 -3.41 -9.49
CA ASN A 279 16.62 -2.60 -10.56
C ASN A 279 17.39 -1.30 -10.84
N ARG A 280 18.51 -1.04 -10.14
CA ARG A 280 19.24 0.23 -10.20
C ARG A 280 19.61 0.66 -11.63
N ALA A 281 19.97 -0.29 -12.49
CA ALA A 281 20.37 -0.03 -13.86
C ALA A 281 19.29 0.66 -14.72
N LEU A 282 18.02 0.58 -14.31
CA LEU A 282 16.89 1.22 -14.99
C LEU A 282 16.88 2.75 -14.84
N PHE A 283 17.49 3.27 -13.77
CA PHE A 283 17.34 4.68 -13.38
C PHE A 283 18.62 5.34 -12.86
N ALA A 284 19.73 4.62 -12.75
CA ALA A 284 21.03 5.20 -12.44
C ALA A 284 22.18 4.34 -12.97
N PRO A 285 23.34 4.94 -13.25
CA PRO A 285 24.57 4.19 -13.44
C PRO A 285 24.82 3.24 -12.27
N VAL A 286 25.09 1.98 -12.60
CA VAL A 286 25.64 1.02 -11.64
C VAL A 286 27.14 1.26 -11.61
N PRO A 287 27.75 1.61 -10.47
CA PRO A 287 29.19 1.68 -10.37
C PRO A 287 29.79 0.37 -10.89
N PRO A 288 30.94 0.39 -11.60
CA PRO A 288 31.67 -0.84 -11.85
C PRO A 288 31.80 -1.62 -10.54
N LEU A 289 31.76 -2.95 -10.61
CA LEU A 289 32.05 -3.80 -9.45
C LEU A 289 33.45 -3.43 -8.96
N GLU A 290 33.55 -2.50 -8.01
CA GLU A 290 34.78 -2.31 -7.25
C GLU A 290 35.02 -3.63 -6.54
N PRO A 291 36.26 -4.17 -6.57
CA PRO A 291 36.62 -5.29 -5.72
C PRO A 291 36.13 -4.98 -4.32
N TYR A 292 35.40 -5.93 -3.71
CA TYR A 292 34.92 -5.79 -2.34
C TYR A 292 36.12 -5.55 -1.43
N ALA A 293 36.45 -4.29 -1.20
CA ALA A 293 37.31 -3.88 -0.11
C ALA A 293 36.39 -3.87 1.11
N PRO A 294 36.63 -4.71 2.13
CA PRO A 294 35.90 -4.57 3.38
C PRO A 294 36.06 -3.11 3.83
N PRO A 295 34.96 -2.39 4.10
CA PRO A 295 35.08 -1.02 4.56
C PRO A 295 35.98 -1.04 5.81
N PRO A 296 36.99 -0.15 5.91
CA PRO A 296 37.75 -0.04 7.15
C PRO A 296 36.76 0.16 8.30
N ALA A 297 37.04 -0.38 9.48
CA ALA A 297 36.14 -0.34 10.65
C ALA A 297 35.72 1.09 11.07
N LEU A 298 36.35 2.12 10.47
CA LEU A 298 36.11 3.55 10.68
C LEU A 298 35.59 4.27 9.42
N ALA A 299 35.23 3.56 8.36
CA ALA A 299 34.57 4.18 7.21
C ALA A 299 33.29 4.86 7.71
N PRO A 300 33.06 6.16 7.42
CA PRO A 300 31.79 6.78 7.71
C PRO A 300 30.69 5.91 7.09
N LEU A 301 29.70 5.54 7.88
CA LEU A 301 28.51 4.85 7.37
C LEU A 301 28.02 5.63 6.16
N ARG A 302 28.15 5.05 4.95
CA ARG A 302 27.66 5.68 3.73
C ARG A 302 26.17 5.87 3.92
N ASP A 303 25.73 7.12 3.89
CA ASP A 303 24.32 7.45 3.95
C ASP A 303 23.59 6.72 2.79
N PRO A 304 22.71 5.74 3.08
CA PRO A 304 22.08 4.93 2.03
C PRO A 304 21.08 5.74 1.19
N TYR A 305 20.74 6.96 1.62
CA TYR A 305 19.76 7.84 1.01
C TYR A 305 20.37 9.04 0.30
N VAL A 306 21.68 9.02 0.04
CA VAL A 306 22.33 10.04 -0.80
C VAL A 306 21.61 10.13 -2.16
N PRO A 307 21.24 11.34 -2.61
CA PRO A 307 20.64 11.56 -3.91
C PRO A 307 21.49 10.97 -5.03
N LEU A 308 20.83 10.47 -6.07
CA LEU A 308 21.42 9.94 -7.29
C LEU A 308 21.59 11.09 -8.29
N PRO A 309 22.82 11.53 -8.58
CA PRO A 309 23.05 12.58 -9.56
C PRO A 309 22.49 12.18 -10.93
N GLY A 310 21.87 13.13 -11.60
CA GLY A 310 21.25 12.99 -12.93
C GLY A 310 19.86 12.36 -12.95
N LEU A 311 19.35 11.85 -11.83
CA LEU A 311 18.04 11.20 -11.76
C LEU A 311 16.91 12.20 -11.47
N LEU A 312 15.96 12.28 -12.40
CA LEU A 312 14.65 12.90 -12.24
C LEU A 312 13.58 11.82 -12.01
N VAL A 313 12.85 11.91 -10.91
CA VAL A 313 11.74 10.99 -10.61
C VAL A 313 10.40 11.71 -10.77
N LEU A 314 9.46 11.06 -11.44
CA LEU A 314 8.10 11.56 -11.68
C LEU A 314 7.09 10.67 -10.95
N HIS A 315 6.30 11.22 -10.03
CA HIS A 315 5.14 10.51 -9.50
C HIS A 315 3.90 10.87 -10.30
N VAL A 316 3.50 9.97 -11.21
CA VAL A 316 2.35 10.15 -12.09
C VAL A 316 1.25 9.15 -11.72
N ARG A 317 0.32 9.63 -10.91
CA ARG A 317 -0.84 8.85 -10.48
C ARG A 317 -1.93 8.88 -11.56
N ARG A 318 -2.38 7.71 -11.98
CA ARG A 318 -3.43 7.45 -13.00
C ARG A 318 -4.36 6.38 -12.42
N GLY A 319 -4.77 5.39 -13.19
CA GLY A 319 -5.59 4.28 -12.68
C GLY A 319 -6.93 4.79 -12.21
N ASP A 320 -7.22 4.62 -10.92
CA ASP A 320 -8.42 5.10 -10.22
C ASP A 320 -8.50 6.63 -10.07
N TYR A 321 -7.47 7.37 -10.48
CA TYR A 321 -7.37 8.80 -10.19
C TYR A 321 -8.24 9.73 -11.05
N GLU A 322 -8.83 9.29 -12.16
CA GLU A 322 -9.63 10.21 -12.98
C GLU A 322 -10.87 10.71 -12.22
N ASP A 323 -11.66 9.78 -11.68
CA ASP A 323 -12.80 10.11 -10.83
C ASP A 323 -12.36 10.78 -9.52
N HIS A 324 -11.21 10.34 -8.97
CA HIS A 324 -10.66 10.93 -7.75
C HIS A 324 -10.27 12.40 -7.94
N CYS A 325 -9.61 12.77 -9.03
CA CYS A 325 -9.21 14.15 -9.30
C CYS A 325 -10.43 15.06 -9.49
N ALA A 326 -11.49 14.57 -10.15
CA ALA A 326 -12.76 15.30 -10.25
C ALA A 326 -13.42 15.47 -8.88
N HIS A 327 -13.34 14.45 -8.01
CA HIS A 327 -13.82 14.55 -6.63
C HIS A 327 -13.02 15.58 -5.81
N LEU A 328 -11.68 15.56 -5.89
CA LEU A 328 -10.82 16.54 -5.24
C LEU A 328 -11.15 17.98 -5.68
N ALA A 329 -11.44 18.17 -6.97
CA ALA A 329 -11.86 19.46 -7.50
C ALA A 329 -13.19 19.94 -6.88
N ARG A 330 -14.22 19.09 -6.86
CA ARG A 330 -15.53 19.39 -6.23
C ARG A 330 -15.45 19.59 -4.71
N TRP A 331 -14.49 18.93 -4.07
CA TRP A 331 -14.22 19.10 -2.65
C TRP A 331 -13.51 20.42 -2.35
N GLY A 332 -12.81 21.01 -3.32
CA GLY A 332 -11.93 22.15 -3.08
C GLY A 332 -10.64 21.74 -2.37
N ALA A 333 -10.12 20.54 -2.65
CA ALA A 333 -8.96 20.00 -1.96
C ALA A 333 -7.70 20.86 -2.15
N SER A 334 -6.96 21.11 -1.06
CA SER A 334 -5.60 21.62 -1.16
C SER A 334 -4.61 20.49 -1.48
N PHE A 335 -3.35 20.85 -1.70
CA PHE A 335 -2.26 19.86 -1.68
C PHE A 335 -2.19 19.20 -0.30
N ASN A 336 -1.73 17.95 -0.26
CA ASN A 336 -1.37 17.33 1.00
C ASN A 336 -0.33 18.23 1.70
N ALA A 337 -0.47 18.41 3.00
CA ALA A 337 0.20 19.46 3.73
C ALA A 337 1.74 19.33 3.73
N PHE A 338 2.34 18.14 3.72
CA PHE A 338 3.81 18.05 3.53
C PHE A 338 4.27 18.32 2.08
N ASN A 339 3.35 18.43 1.11
CA ASN A 339 3.64 18.97 -0.22
C ASN A 339 3.45 20.50 -0.30
N ALA A 340 3.11 21.17 0.81
CA ALA A 340 2.70 22.57 0.83
C ALA A 340 3.58 23.46 1.75
N PHE A 341 4.82 23.05 2.06
CA PHE A 341 5.79 23.92 2.70
C PHE A 341 6.01 25.19 1.88
N ASP A 342 6.07 26.36 2.54
CA ASP A 342 6.18 27.65 1.85
C ASP A 342 7.50 27.80 1.06
N ALA A 343 8.53 27.02 1.39
CA ALA A 343 9.79 27.01 0.64
C ALA A 343 9.73 26.23 -0.69
N LEU A 344 8.64 25.50 -0.96
CA LEU A 344 8.49 24.69 -2.16
C LEU A 344 8.07 25.55 -3.37
N PRO A 345 8.65 25.34 -4.56
CA PRO A 345 8.52 26.25 -5.69
C PRO A 345 7.16 26.22 -6.40
N ASP A 346 6.51 25.05 -6.47
CA ASP A 346 5.28 24.87 -7.26
C ASP A 346 4.03 24.86 -6.36
N ALA A 347 3.80 25.98 -5.67
CA ALA A 347 2.69 26.16 -4.71
C ALA A 347 1.30 25.90 -5.34
N TRP A 348 0.32 25.65 -4.47
CA TRP A 348 -1.08 25.45 -4.84
C TRP A 348 -1.97 26.40 -4.05
N GLU A 349 -2.85 27.07 -4.77
CA GLU A 349 -3.93 27.87 -4.21
C GLU A 349 -5.24 27.27 -4.69
N THR A 350 -6.10 26.91 -3.74
CA THR A 350 -7.42 26.37 -4.05
C THR A 350 -8.27 27.44 -4.74
N PRO A 351 -8.81 27.16 -5.94
CA PRO A 351 -9.70 28.11 -6.62
C PRO A 351 -10.94 28.45 -5.79
N ALA A 352 -11.38 29.72 -5.84
CA ALA A 352 -12.48 30.21 -5.02
C ALA A 352 -13.85 29.59 -5.37
N ASP A 353 -14.01 29.11 -6.59
CA ASP A 353 -15.21 28.43 -7.11
C ASP A 353 -15.14 26.89 -6.96
N ALA A 354 -14.14 26.37 -6.24
CA ALA A 354 -14.02 24.95 -5.93
C ALA A 354 -14.44 24.66 -4.49
N GLY A 355 -15.39 23.75 -4.28
CA GLY A 355 -15.86 23.36 -2.95
C GLY A 355 -17.38 23.15 -2.90
N GLY A 356 -17.88 22.66 -1.77
CA GLY A 356 -19.33 22.48 -1.58
C GLY A 356 -19.98 21.43 -2.49
N GLY A 357 -19.19 20.59 -3.16
CA GLY A 357 -19.67 19.55 -4.08
C GLY A 357 -19.72 19.97 -5.55
N GLU A 358 -19.45 21.24 -5.85
CA GLU A 358 -19.44 21.80 -7.20
C GLU A 358 -18.07 22.42 -7.54
N VAL A 359 -17.82 22.61 -8.83
CA VAL A 359 -16.60 23.29 -9.31
C VAL A 359 -16.84 23.83 -10.72
N GLY A 360 -16.40 25.07 -10.98
CA GLY A 360 -16.44 25.67 -12.31
C GLY A 360 -15.53 24.94 -13.31
N GLU A 361 -15.83 25.08 -14.60
CA GLU A 361 -15.10 24.38 -15.66
C GLU A 361 -13.61 24.76 -15.72
N GLU A 362 -13.28 26.02 -15.46
CA GLU A 362 -11.88 26.50 -15.41
C GLU A 362 -11.12 25.86 -14.25
N SER A 363 -11.70 25.85 -13.06
CA SER A 363 -11.10 25.24 -11.88
C SER A 363 -10.99 23.73 -12.02
N MET A 364 -11.99 23.06 -12.59
CA MET A 364 -11.87 21.65 -12.95
C MET A 364 -10.67 21.40 -13.88
N ARG A 365 -10.50 22.20 -14.95
CA ARG A 365 -9.35 22.07 -15.85
C ARG A 365 -8.02 22.32 -15.13
N LEU A 366 -7.98 23.24 -14.18
CA LEU A 366 -6.78 23.49 -13.37
C LEU A 366 -6.45 22.29 -12.47
N TYR A 367 -7.42 21.75 -11.74
CA TYR A 367 -7.25 20.52 -10.94
C TYR A 367 -6.79 19.36 -11.81
N MET A 368 -7.43 19.12 -12.95
CA MET A 368 -7.07 18.01 -13.84
C MET A 368 -5.63 18.15 -14.37
N ARG A 369 -5.16 19.38 -14.65
CA ARG A 369 -3.78 19.61 -15.08
C ARG A 369 -2.75 19.27 -14.00
N ARG A 370 -3.06 19.50 -12.73
CA ARG A 370 -2.14 19.32 -11.59
C ARG A 370 -2.27 17.93 -10.94
N CYS A 371 -3.47 17.35 -10.99
CA CYS A 371 -3.78 16.04 -10.42
C CYS A 371 -3.60 14.90 -11.43
N LEU A 372 -3.99 15.11 -12.69
CA LEU A 372 -3.98 14.09 -13.75
C LEU A 372 -3.39 14.64 -15.07
N PRO A 373 -2.13 15.14 -15.07
CA PRO A 373 -1.55 15.83 -16.22
C PRO A 373 -1.53 14.96 -17.48
N SER A 374 -1.76 15.54 -18.65
CA SER A 374 -1.63 14.82 -19.93
C SER A 374 -0.17 14.48 -20.24
N ILE A 375 0.09 13.53 -21.16
CA ILE A 375 1.48 13.23 -21.60
C ILE A 375 2.20 14.50 -22.10
N PRO A 376 1.58 15.34 -22.95
CA PRO A 376 2.17 16.63 -23.34
C PRO A 376 2.50 17.55 -22.16
N ASP A 377 1.62 17.63 -21.16
CA ASP A 377 1.87 18.45 -19.96
C ASP A 377 3.06 17.93 -19.15
N ILE A 378 3.15 16.60 -18.98
CA ILE A 378 4.28 15.94 -18.31
C ILE A 378 5.58 16.24 -19.05
N VAL A 379 5.62 16.05 -20.37
CA VAL A 379 6.81 16.33 -21.19
C VAL A 379 7.26 17.78 -21.05
N ARG A 380 6.31 18.73 -21.10
CA ARG A 380 6.59 20.17 -20.94
C ARG A 380 7.14 20.48 -19.55
N LYS A 381 6.56 19.92 -18.48
CA LYS A 381 7.06 20.10 -17.11
C LYS A 381 8.46 19.50 -16.94
N VAL A 382 8.71 18.31 -17.49
CA VAL A 382 10.04 17.68 -17.49
C VAL A 382 11.07 18.55 -18.19
N ALA A 383 10.76 19.09 -19.37
CA ALA A 383 11.66 19.98 -20.09
C ALA A 383 11.99 21.24 -19.27
N ALA A 384 10.99 21.87 -18.64
CA ALA A 384 11.20 23.04 -17.78
C ALA A 384 12.08 22.72 -16.56
N VAL A 385 11.87 21.57 -15.91
CA VAL A 385 12.69 21.13 -14.78
C VAL A 385 14.12 20.80 -15.22
N ARG A 386 14.31 20.15 -16.37
CA ARG A 386 15.64 19.90 -16.92
C ARG A 386 16.40 21.18 -17.28
N ALA A 387 15.69 22.22 -17.73
CA ALA A 387 16.30 23.52 -17.97
C ALA A 387 16.71 24.25 -16.68
N ALA A 388 15.99 24.01 -15.57
CA ALA A 388 16.27 24.62 -14.26
C ALA A 388 17.29 23.84 -13.41
N HIS A 389 17.63 22.60 -13.79
CA HIS A 389 18.52 21.73 -13.03
C HIS A 389 19.52 21.03 -13.95
N GLU A 390 20.81 21.30 -13.73
CA GLU A 390 21.88 20.73 -14.54
C GLU A 390 22.02 19.20 -14.33
N GLY A 391 22.50 18.54 -15.38
CA GLY A 391 22.95 17.14 -15.32
C GLY A 391 21.85 16.09 -15.34
N ILE A 392 20.56 16.45 -15.46
CA ILE A 392 19.46 15.48 -15.55
C ILE A 392 19.53 14.69 -16.87
N ARG A 393 19.79 13.39 -16.74
CA ARG A 393 19.95 12.44 -17.86
C ARG A 393 19.08 11.19 -17.71
N ASP A 394 18.65 10.86 -16.49
CA ASP A 394 17.85 9.67 -16.21
C ASP A 394 16.46 10.07 -15.72
N VAL A 395 15.41 9.45 -16.26
CA VAL A 395 14.02 9.66 -15.82
C VAL A 395 13.41 8.34 -15.36
N TYR A 396 12.86 8.34 -14.15
CA TYR A 396 12.08 7.23 -13.62
C TYR A 396 10.65 7.68 -13.28
N VAL A 397 9.65 6.96 -13.78
CA VAL A 397 8.24 7.29 -13.59
C VAL A 397 7.57 6.30 -12.62
N MET A 398 7.28 6.78 -11.42
CA MET A 398 6.44 6.06 -10.46
C MET A 398 4.97 6.15 -10.91
N THR A 399 4.34 5.03 -11.31
CA THR A 399 2.97 5.07 -11.83
C THR A 399 2.19 3.77 -11.64
N ASN A 400 0.89 3.91 -11.36
CA ASN A 400 -0.10 2.83 -11.39
C ASN A 400 -0.82 2.70 -12.76
N ALA A 401 -0.41 3.45 -13.78
CA ALA A 401 -1.05 3.43 -15.11
C ALA A 401 -0.97 2.06 -15.81
N LYS A 402 -1.86 1.82 -16.78
CA LYS A 402 -1.79 0.65 -17.67
C LYS A 402 -0.50 0.68 -18.51
N ALA A 403 0.02 -0.50 -18.86
CA ALA A 403 1.29 -0.65 -19.58
C ALA A 403 1.35 0.20 -20.87
N ALA A 404 0.32 0.13 -21.72
CA ALA A 404 0.27 0.90 -22.96
C ALA A 404 0.39 2.42 -22.75
N TRP A 405 -0.19 2.95 -21.68
CA TRP A 405 -0.05 4.37 -21.34
C TRP A 405 1.37 4.70 -20.85
N ALA A 406 1.95 3.84 -20.01
CA ALA A 406 3.31 4.01 -19.53
C ALA A 406 4.32 3.96 -20.69
N ASP A 407 4.13 3.06 -21.66
CA ASP A 407 4.96 2.97 -22.87
C ASP A 407 4.84 4.22 -23.75
N ALA A 408 3.62 4.75 -23.93
CA ALA A 408 3.41 6.00 -24.65
C ALA A 408 4.13 7.19 -23.98
N LEU A 409 4.06 7.28 -22.64
CA LEU A 409 4.81 8.31 -21.91
C LEU A 409 6.33 8.13 -22.06
N LYS A 410 6.85 6.90 -21.92
CA LYS A 410 8.28 6.62 -22.14
C LYS A 410 8.72 7.06 -23.54
N ALA A 411 7.94 6.73 -24.57
CA ALA A 411 8.22 7.13 -25.94
C ALA A 411 8.26 8.66 -26.10
N ALA A 412 7.27 9.36 -25.53
CA ALA A 412 7.21 10.82 -25.57
C ALA A 412 8.40 11.48 -24.86
N LEU A 413 8.79 10.97 -23.69
CA LEU A 413 9.97 11.47 -22.95
C LEU A 413 11.26 11.23 -23.72
N ARG A 414 11.45 10.03 -24.29
CA ARG A 414 12.62 9.72 -25.14
C ARG A 414 12.69 10.61 -26.38
N GLY A 415 11.54 10.92 -26.98
CA GLY A 415 11.43 11.81 -28.13
C GLY A 415 11.94 13.23 -27.88
N THR A 416 12.10 13.66 -26.61
CA THR A 416 12.70 14.96 -26.28
C THR A 416 14.22 15.02 -26.45
N GLY A 417 14.89 13.86 -26.49
CA GLY A 417 16.34 13.77 -26.60
C GLY A 417 17.12 14.11 -25.31
N GLY A 418 18.40 13.73 -25.30
CA GLY A 418 19.34 14.01 -24.21
C GLY A 418 19.08 13.25 -22.90
N LEU A 419 18.29 12.19 -22.93
CA LEU A 419 18.07 11.27 -21.81
C LEU A 419 18.78 9.95 -22.10
N ASP A 420 19.54 9.46 -21.13
CA ASP A 420 20.25 8.17 -21.20
C ASP A 420 19.30 7.02 -20.82
N ARG A 421 18.44 7.22 -19.82
CA ARG A 421 17.47 6.23 -19.34
C ARG A 421 16.10 6.84 -19.16
N VAL A 422 15.08 6.09 -19.57
CA VAL A 422 13.68 6.37 -19.27
C VAL A 422 13.00 5.06 -18.92
N ALA A 423 12.59 4.93 -17.65
CA ALA A 423 11.95 3.73 -17.10
C ALA A 423 10.75 4.11 -16.22
N THR A 424 9.92 3.13 -15.89
CA THR A 424 8.73 3.28 -15.06
C THR A 424 8.62 2.16 -14.01
N SER A 425 7.69 2.27 -13.05
CA SER A 425 7.34 1.18 -12.13
C SER A 425 6.93 -0.11 -12.84
N ARG A 426 6.52 -0.05 -14.11
CA ARG A 426 6.17 -1.23 -14.93
C ARG A 426 7.38 -1.98 -15.46
N ASP A 427 8.54 -1.34 -15.48
CA ASP A 427 9.80 -1.93 -15.92
C ASP A 427 10.58 -2.61 -14.77
N LEU A 428 10.13 -2.43 -13.53
CA LEU A 428 10.73 -3.11 -12.37
C LEU A 428 10.55 -4.63 -12.49
N VAL A 429 11.65 -5.34 -12.32
CA VAL A 429 11.67 -6.80 -12.14
C VAL A 429 11.61 -7.08 -10.64
N LEU A 430 10.45 -7.52 -10.18
CA LEU A 430 10.16 -7.79 -8.78
C LEU A 430 9.85 -9.27 -8.58
N ASP A 431 10.39 -9.85 -7.51
CA ASP A 431 9.97 -11.17 -7.06
C ASP A 431 8.56 -11.14 -6.43
N ARG A 432 8.10 -12.31 -5.98
CA ARG A 432 6.76 -12.48 -5.39
C ARG A 432 6.55 -11.63 -4.14
N GLU A 433 7.55 -11.51 -3.28
CA GLU A 433 7.49 -10.70 -2.04
C GLU A 433 7.63 -9.21 -2.34
N GLN A 434 8.49 -8.83 -3.27
CA GLN A 434 8.73 -7.44 -3.63
C GLN A 434 7.51 -6.79 -4.31
N LYS A 435 6.69 -7.58 -5.03
CA LYS A 435 5.53 -7.08 -5.78
C LYS A 435 4.52 -6.30 -4.94
N TYR A 436 4.25 -6.71 -3.70
CA TYR A 436 3.24 -6.06 -2.85
C TYR A 436 3.82 -4.97 -1.93
N VAL A 437 5.13 -4.77 -1.99
CA VAL A 437 5.84 -3.65 -1.35
C VAL A 437 6.43 -2.67 -2.38
N ALA A 438 6.07 -2.80 -3.65
CA ALA A 438 6.63 -2.03 -4.77
C ALA A 438 6.49 -0.50 -4.59
N GLN A 439 5.42 -0.04 -3.94
CA GLN A 439 5.22 1.35 -3.59
C GLN A 439 6.34 1.91 -2.70
N ALA A 440 6.89 1.11 -1.77
CA ALA A 440 8.02 1.50 -0.93
C ALA A 440 9.33 1.57 -1.76
N VAL A 441 9.47 0.70 -2.77
CA VAL A 441 10.58 0.76 -3.73
C VAL A 441 10.54 2.05 -4.52
N ASP A 442 9.37 2.39 -5.08
CA ASP A 442 9.14 3.66 -5.78
C ASP A 442 9.44 4.87 -4.90
N MET A 443 9.01 4.85 -3.64
CA MET A 443 9.30 5.92 -2.68
C MET A 443 10.78 6.04 -2.35
N LEU A 444 11.52 4.93 -2.21
CA LEU A 444 12.98 4.95 -2.04
C LEU A 444 13.68 5.55 -3.28
N ILE A 445 13.22 5.22 -4.50
CA ILE A 445 13.76 5.82 -5.73
C ILE A 445 13.48 7.33 -5.74
N GLY A 446 12.25 7.75 -5.43
CA GLY A 446 11.87 9.17 -5.35
C GLY A 446 12.60 9.95 -4.25
N GLN A 447 12.80 9.35 -3.08
CA GLN A 447 13.55 9.94 -1.98
C GLN A 447 14.99 10.23 -2.42
N ARG A 448 15.59 9.32 -3.19
CA ARG A 448 16.95 9.42 -3.72
C ARG A 448 17.06 10.18 -5.04
N ALA A 449 16.00 10.73 -5.59
CA ALA A 449 16.09 11.51 -6.83
C ALA A 449 16.96 12.76 -6.64
N GLN A 450 17.68 13.20 -7.68
CA GLN A 450 18.23 14.56 -7.69
C GLN A 450 17.07 15.57 -7.65
N VAL A 451 16.05 15.35 -8.48
CA VAL A 451 14.82 16.15 -8.50
C VAL A 451 13.60 15.22 -8.54
N LEU A 452 12.59 15.54 -7.74
CA LEU A 452 11.28 14.86 -7.74
C LEU A 452 10.24 15.80 -8.37
N ILE A 453 9.41 15.29 -9.28
CA ILE A 453 8.15 15.93 -9.68
C ILE A 453 7.00 15.07 -9.17
N GLY A 454 6.31 15.56 -8.16
CA GLY A 454 5.26 14.85 -7.46
C GLY A 454 3.84 15.26 -7.88
N ASN A 455 2.86 14.42 -7.52
CA ASN A 455 1.46 14.85 -7.44
C ASN A 455 1.20 15.45 -6.06
N GLY A 456 0.89 16.76 -6.01
CA GLY A 456 0.73 17.50 -4.75
C GLY A 456 -0.44 17.04 -3.88
N PHE A 457 -1.45 16.39 -4.45
CA PHE A 457 -2.60 15.85 -3.72
C PHE A 457 -2.33 14.47 -3.10
N SER A 458 -1.25 13.80 -3.52
CA SER A 458 -0.98 12.44 -3.09
C SER A 458 -0.17 12.36 -1.79
N SER A 459 -0.66 11.57 -0.83
CA SER A 459 0.09 11.21 0.39
C SER A 459 1.39 10.45 0.08
N LEU A 460 1.44 9.65 -0.98
CA LEU A 460 2.68 8.98 -1.38
C LEU A 460 3.76 9.98 -1.79
N THR A 461 3.40 11.06 -2.49
CA THR A 461 4.33 12.17 -2.75
C THR A 461 4.71 12.87 -1.45
N SER A 462 3.70 13.14 -0.61
CA SER A 462 3.83 13.84 0.67
C SER A 462 4.87 13.19 1.56
N ASP A 463 4.84 11.87 1.70
CA ASP A 463 5.84 11.11 2.45
C ASP A 463 7.26 11.26 1.89
N ILE A 464 7.41 11.22 0.57
CA ILE A 464 8.73 11.40 -0.07
C ILE A 464 9.24 12.81 0.21
N VAL A 465 8.39 13.84 0.07
CA VAL A 465 8.76 15.23 0.36
C VAL A 465 9.07 15.40 1.84
N MET A 466 8.27 14.83 2.75
CA MET A 466 8.53 14.78 4.18
C MET A 466 9.93 14.22 4.48
N MET A 467 10.27 13.05 3.92
CA MET A 467 11.59 12.46 4.11
C MET A 467 12.71 13.31 3.49
N ARG A 468 12.52 13.90 2.30
CA ARG A 468 13.52 14.75 1.64
C ARG A 468 13.77 16.04 2.41
N MET A 469 12.71 16.65 2.95
CA MET A 469 12.78 17.87 3.77
C MET A 469 13.41 17.58 5.14
N ALA A 470 13.13 16.44 5.78
CA ALA A 470 13.78 16.04 7.04
C ALA A 470 15.30 15.85 6.87
N ARG A 471 15.72 15.42 5.67
CA ARG A 471 17.12 15.32 5.26
C ARG A 471 17.73 16.63 4.79
N LYS A 472 16.97 17.73 4.83
CA LYS A 472 17.40 19.06 4.40
C LYS A 472 17.88 19.12 2.95
N LEU A 473 17.30 18.29 2.07
CA LEU A 473 17.52 18.45 0.64
C LEU A 473 16.98 19.81 0.18
N PRO A 474 17.60 20.48 -0.81
CA PRO A 474 17.16 21.81 -1.23
C PRO A 474 15.69 21.77 -1.66
N PRO A 475 14.81 22.65 -1.12
CA PRO A 475 13.38 22.64 -1.43
C PRO A 475 13.06 22.73 -2.92
N GLN A 476 13.91 23.39 -3.70
CA GLN A 476 13.79 23.57 -5.15
C GLN A 476 13.87 22.23 -5.91
N THR A 477 14.38 21.18 -5.29
CA THR A 477 14.43 19.82 -5.86
C THR A 477 13.13 19.03 -5.67
N ASN A 478 12.13 19.60 -5.01
CA ASN A 478 10.79 19.05 -4.86
C ASN A 478 9.83 19.89 -5.70
N ARG A 479 9.42 19.36 -6.84
CA ARG A 479 8.54 20.00 -7.83
C ARG A 479 7.18 19.32 -7.83
N PHE A 480 6.16 19.98 -8.36
CA PHE A 480 4.80 19.44 -8.52
C PHE A 480 4.23 19.74 -9.90
N TRP A 481 3.37 18.83 -10.40
CA TRP A 481 2.61 18.99 -11.65
C TRP A 481 1.79 20.24 -11.63
#